data_AF-A0A962MCZ1-F1
#
_entry.id   AF-A0A962MCZ1-F1
#
_cell.length_a   1.000
_cell.length_b   1.000
_cell.length_c   1.000
_cell.angle_alpha   90.00
_cell.angle_beta   90.00
_cell.angle_gamma   90.00
#
_symmetry.space_group_name_H-M   'P 1'
#
loop_
_entity.id
_entity.type
_entity.pdbx_description
1 polymer ?
#
loop_
_entity_poly.entity_id
_entity_poly.type
_entity_poly.pdbx_seq_one_letter_code
_entity_poly.pdbx_strand_id
1 'polypeptide(L)'
;MTVLGQFTPRLEVYSIDEAFLDLSGIGPDPLAYARQIRTTVQAWTGIPVSIGLAPTKTLAKVANKLAKQQGCGVLALPDEPAQTAALAELA
;
A
#
# COMPACT_ATOMS: atom_id res chain seq x y z
N MET A 1 9.59 9.00 7.25
CA MET A 1 10.18 7.88 6.46
C MET A 1 10.91 6.84 7.32
N THR A 2 11.48 7.18 8.48
CA THR A 2 12.15 6.23 9.38
C THR A 2 11.30 5.02 9.78
N VAL A 3 10.02 5.22 10.12
CA VAL A 3 9.10 4.13 10.51
C VAL A 3 8.89 3.14 9.34
N LEU A 4 8.65 3.65 8.13
CA LEU A 4 8.44 2.81 6.95
C LEU A 4 9.70 2.00 6.59
N GLY A 5 10.89 2.56 6.80
CA GLY A 5 12.18 1.90 6.55
C GLY A 5 12.45 0.68 7.43
N GLN A 6 11.65 0.44 8.47
CA GLN A 6 11.77 -0.76 9.31
C GLN A 6 11.08 -1.99 8.70
N PHE A 7 10.18 -1.81 7.74
CA PHE A 7 9.38 -2.91 7.18
C PHE A 7 9.98 -3.54 5.93
N THR A 8 10.87 -2.84 5.23
CA THR A 8 11.60 -3.36 4.07
C THR A 8 12.89 -2.57 3.86
N PRO A 9 14.00 -3.23 3.47
CA PRO A 9 15.20 -2.53 3.05
C PRO A 9 15.03 -1.84 1.67
N ARG A 10 13.99 -2.19 0.91
CA ARG A 10 13.70 -1.66 -0.43
C ARG A 10 12.55 -0.66 -0.35
N LEU A 11 12.86 0.49 0.26
CA LEU A 11 11.97 1.63 0.33
C LEU A 11 12.41 2.72 -0.64
N GLU A 12 11.47 3.25 -1.41
CA GLU A 12 11.67 4.37 -2.31
C GLU A 12 10.76 5.53 -1.92
N VAL A 13 11.36 6.68 -1.57
CA VAL A 13 10.62 7.89 -1.23
C VAL A 13 10.18 8.56 -2.53
N TYR A 14 8.86 8.73 -2.71
CA TYR A 14 8.29 9.38 -3.89
C TYR A 14 8.01 10.87 -3.64
N SER A 15 7.54 11.21 -2.43
CA SER A 15 7.29 12.57 -1.96
C SER A 15 7.47 12.66 -0.44
N ILE A 16 7.14 13.80 0.15
CA ILE A 16 7.15 13.99 1.61
C ILE A 16 6.18 13.06 2.34
N ASP A 17 5.07 12.68 1.69
CA ASP A 17 3.95 11.93 2.25
C ASP A 17 3.72 10.56 1.58
N GLU A 18 4.50 10.22 0.55
CA GLU A 18 4.31 8.99 -0.23
C GLU A 18 5.64 8.25 -0.45
N ALA A 19 5.58 6.92 -0.33
CA ALA A 19 6.70 6.02 -0.57
C ALA A 19 6.22 4.69 -1.15
N PHE A 20 7.07 4.04 -1.93
CA PHE A 20 6.89 2.66 -2.40
C PHE A 20 7.74 1.71 -1.57
N LEU A 21 7.14 0.60 -1.16
CA LEU A 21 7.79 -0.46 -0.40
C LEU A 21 7.75 -1.74 -1.23
N ASP A 22 8.91 -2.33 -1.53
CA ASP A 22 8.98 -3.65 -2.16
C ASP A 22 8.95 -4.74 -1.08
N LEU A 23 7.81 -5.43 -1.03
CA LEU A 23 7.50 -6.50 -0.08
C LEU A 23 7.82 -7.91 -0.62
N SER A 24 8.46 -8.03 -1.79
CA SER A 24 8.75 -9.32 -2.41
C SER A 24 9.62 -10.20 -1.50
N GLY A 25 9.16 -11.41 -1.17
CA GLY A 25 9.88 -12.30 -0.24
C GLY A 25 9.76 -11.91 1.23
N ILE A 26 8.88 -10.97 1.59
CA ILE A 26 8.56 -10.63 2.98
C ILE A 26 7.24 -11.29 3.38
N GLY A 27 7.36 -12.40 4.13
CA GLY A 27 6.23 -13.11 4.71
C GLY A 27 5.27 -13.74 3.67
N PRO A 28 4.31 -14.57 4.13
CA PRO A 28 3.37 -15.25 3.25
C PRO A 28 2.13 -14.42 2.90
N ASP A 29 1.81 -13.38 3.68
CA ASP A 29 0.58 -12.59 3.55
C ASP A 29 0.87 -11.08 3.48
N PRO A 30 1.03 -10.52 2.27
CA PRO A 30 1.25 -9.09 2.08
C PRO A 30 0.11 -8.21 2.61
N LEU A 31 -1.13 -8.71 2.63
CA LEU A 31 -2.29 -7.94 3.05
C LEU A 31 -2.31 -7.80 4.58
N ALA A 32 -2.07 -8.88 5.31
CA ALA A 32 -1.89 -8.82 6.76
C ALA A 32 -0.69 -7.93 7.13
N TYR A 33 0.42 -8.04 6.40
CA TYR A 33 1.59 -7.21 6.63
C TYR A 33 1.32 -5.72 6.39
N ALA A 34 0.59 -5.35 5.32
CA ALA A 34 0.18 -3.98 5.09
C ALA A 34 -0.73 -3.43 6.20
N ARG A 35 -1.66 -4.24 6.72
CA ARG A 35 -2.48 -3.84 7.88
C ARG A 35 -1.64 -3.59 9.13
N GLN A 36 -0.61 -4.41 9.35
CA GLN A 36 0.36 -4.18 10.42
C GLN A 36 1.11 -2.86 10.22
N ILE A 37 1.66 -2.61 9.02
CA ILE A 37 2.35 -1.35 8.69
C ILE A 37 1.46 -0.14 9.00
N ARG A 38 0.21 -0.15 8.50
CA ARG A 38 -0.76 0.92 8.73
C ARG A 38 -1.00 1.15 10.23
N THR A 39 -1.19 0.07 10.98
CA THR A 39 -1.43 0.14 12.43
C THR A 39 -0.24 0.71 13.17
N THR A 40 0.97 0.26 12.85
CA THR A 40 2.20 0.75 13.47
C THR A 40 2.48 2.21 13.13
N VAL A 41 2.32 2.61 11.87
CA VAL A 41 2.47 4.02 11.46
C VAL A 41 1.50 4.90 12.22
N GLN A 42 0.22 4.51 12.32
CA GLN A 42 -0.77 5.25 13.11
C GLN A 42 -0.37 5.34 14.59
N ALA A 43 0.02 4.22 15.20
CA ALA A 43 0.37 4.18 16.62
C ALA A 43 1.60 5.03 16.97
N TRP A 44 2.60 5.06 16.08
CA TRP A 44 3.89 5.71 16.38
C TRP A 44 3.96 7.16 15.93
N THR A 45 3.20 7.52 14.90
CA THR A 45 3.25 8.88 14.32
C THR A 45 1.98 9.68 14.56
N GLY A 46 0.86 9.01 14.90
CA GLY A 46 -0.46 9.62 14.96
C GLY A 46 -1.08 9.92 13.58
N ILE A 47 -0.36 9.68 12.48
CA ILE A 47 -0.79 10.04 11.12
C ILE A 47 -1.51 8.85 10.46
N PRO A 48 -2.77 9.03 10.01
CA PRO A 48 -3.48 8.00 9.27
C PRO A 48 -2.90 7.84 7.87
N VAL A 49 -2.62 6.60 7.49
CA VAL A 49 -2.14 6.24 6.16
C VAL A 49 -3.09 5.26 5.47
N SER A 50 -3.10 5.32 4.14
CA SER A 50 -3.70 4.31 3.28
C SER A 50 -2.60 3.58 2.51
N ILE A 51 -2.80 2.29 2.23
CA ILE A 51 -1.82 1.44 1.54
C ILE A 51 -2.50 0.73 0.37
N GLY A 52 -1.91 0.88 -0.81
CA GLY A 52 -2.27 0.10 -2.00
C GLY A 52 -1.22 -0.98 -2.27
N LEU A 53 -1.66 -2.22 -2.48
CA LEU A 53 -0.80 -3.35 -2.84
C LEU A 53 -1.09 -3.78 -4.27
N ALA A 54 -0.06 -3.89 -5.10
CA ALA A 54 -0.16 -4.45 -6.44
C ALA A 54 1.22 -4.87 -6.97
N PRO A 55 1.29 -5.67 -8.07
CA PRO A 55 2.54 -6.09 -8.68
C PRO A 55 3.41 -4.96 -9.27
N THR A 56 2.81 -3.80 -9.56
CA THR A 56 3.52 -2.63 -10.11
C THR A 56 3.21 -1.37 -9.34
N LYS A 57 4.13 -0.40 -9.36
CA LYS A 57 3.96 0.91 -8.68
C LYS A 57 2.70 1.64 -9.15
N THR A 58 2.42 1.62 -10.45
CA THR A 58 1.24 2.28 -11.03
C THR A 58 -0.05 1.67 -10.48
N LEU A 59 -0.17 0.33 -10.50
CA LEU A 59 -1.33 -0.35 -9.94
C LEU A 59 -1.42 -0.17 -8.41
N ALA A 60 -0.30 -0.07 -7.70
CA ALA A 60 -0.29 0.21 -6.27
C ALA A 60 -0.84 1.61 -5.96
N LYS A 61 -0.55 2.61 -6.81
CA LYS A 61 -1.19 3.94 -6.70
C LYS A 61 -2.70 3.87 -6.96
N VAL A 62 -3.14 3.10 -7.95
CA VAL A 62 -4.56 2.86 -8.22
C VAL A 62 -5.24 2.24 -6.99
N ALA A 63 -4.65 1.17 -6.45
CA ALA A 63 -5.14 0.52 -5.25
C ALA A 63 -5.23 1.48 -4.05
N ASN A 64 -4.21 2.32 -3.85
CA ASN A 64 -4.19 3.32 -2.78
C ASN A 64 -5.30 4.37 -2.94
N LYS A 65 -5.56 4.82 -4.18
CA LYS A 65 -6.64 5.76 -4.48
C LYS A 65 -8.00 5.14 -4.14
N LEU A 66 -8.26 3.90 -4.56
CA LEU A 66 -9.49 3.18 -4.23
C LEU A 66 -9.62 2.93 -2.73
N ALA A 67 -8.53 2.57 -2.04
CA ALA A 67 -8.53 2.38 -0.59
C ALA A 67 -8.98 3.63 0.18
N LYS A 68 -8.58 4.82 -0.31
CA LYS A 68 -9.02 6.11 0.23
C LYS A 68 -10.49 6.39 -0.08
N GLN A 69 -10.92 6.17 -1.32
CA GLN A 69 -12.31 6.41 -1.74
C GLN A 69 -13.32 5.51 -1.01
N GLN A 70 -12.95 4.25 -0.77
CA GLN A 70 -13.79 3.26 -0.09
C GLN A 70 -13.65 3.32 1.44
N GLY A 71 -12.68 4.07 1.98
CA GLY A 71 -12.44 4.18 3.41
C GLY A 71 -11.90 2.89 4.08
N CYS A 72 -11.50 1.88 3.30
CA CYS A 72 -10.99 0.61 3.84
C CYS A 72 -9.54 0.69 4.32
N GLY A 73 -8.78 1.71 3.90
CA GLY A 73 -7.43 2.01 4.35
C GLY A 73 -6.32 1.08 3.80
N VAL A 74 -6.63 -0.17 3.47
CA VAL A 74 -5.71 -1.09 2.78
C VAL A 74 -6.47 -1.83 1.68
N LEU A 75 -5.96 -1.78 0.44
CA LEU A 75 -6.54 -2.47 -0.70
C LEU A 75 -5.45 -3.16 -1.52
N ALA A 76 -5.74 -4.37 -2.00
CA ALA A 76 -4.83 -5.16 -2.83
C ALA A 76 -5.45 -5.49 -4.19
N LEU A 77 -4.63 -5.47 -5.23
CA LEU A 77 -4.95 -5.88 -6.60
C LEU A 77 -4.06 -7.07 -7.00
N PRO A 78 -4.30 -8.27 -6.45
CA PRO A 78 -3.38 -9.40 -6.57
C PRO A 78 -3.36 -10.05 -7.95
N ASP A 79 -4.44 -9.94 -8.71
CA ASP A 79 -4.66 -10.65 -9.97
C ASP A 79 -5.22 -9.73 -11.06
N GLU A 80 -5.21 -10.22 -12.30
CA GLU A 80 -5.68 -9.49 -13.48
C GLU A 80 -7.17 -9.09 -13.40
N PRO A 81 -8.11 -9.94 -12.91
CA PRO A 81 -9.50 -9.53 -12.71
C PRO A 81 -9.64 -8.34 -11.77
N ALA A 82 -8.97 -8.35 -10.61
CA ALA A 82 -9.01 -7.23 -9.67
C ALA A 82 -8.41 -5.95 -10.28
N GLN A 83 -7.30 -6.08 -11.01
CA GLN A 83 -6.65 -4.95 -11.69
C GLN A 83 -7.53 -4.33 -12.76
N THR A 84 -8.19 -5.16 -13.59
CA THR A 84 -9.07 -4.70 -14.66
C THR A 84 -10.29 -3.98 -14.09
N ALA A 85 -10.92 -4.54 -13.05
CA ALA A 85 -12.04 -3.91 -12.37
C ALA A 85 -11.64 -2.55 -11.78
N ALA A 86 -10.51 -2.49 -11.08
CA ALA A 86 -9.99 -1.26 -10.49
C ALA A 86 -9.66 -0.17 -11.52
N LEU A 87 -9.15 -0.55 -12.69
CA LEU A 87 -8.87 0.39 -13.78
C LEU A 87 -10.17 0.88 -14.44
N ALA A 88 -11.19 0.03 -14.56
CA ALA A 88 -12.50 0.43 -15.09
C ALA A 88 -13.20 1.45 -14.19
N GLU A 89 -13.03 1.38 -12.87
CA GLU A 89 -13.55 2.37 -11.90
C GLU A 89 -12.88 3.76 -12.01
N LEU A 90 -11.76 3.88 -12.74
CA LEU A 90 -11.07 5.15 -12.94
C LEU A 90 -11.49 5.89 -14.22
N ALA A 91 -12.26 5.25 -15.10
CA ALA A 91 -12.80 5.83 -16.33
C ALA A 91 -14.10 6.60 -16.05
#